data_AF-A0A5A7ZEU5-F1
#
_entry.id   AF-A0A5A7ZEU5-F1
#
_cell.length_a   1.000
_cell.length_b   1.000
_cell.length_c   1.000
_cell.angle_alpha   90.00
_cell.angle_beta   90.00
_cell.angle_gamma   90.00
#
_symmetry.space_group_name_H-M   'P 1'
#
loop_
_entity.id
_entity.type
_entity.pdbx_description
1 polymer ?
#
loop_
_entity_poly.entity_id
_entity_poly.type
_entity_poly.pdbx_seq_one_letter_code
_entity_poly.pdbx_strand_id
1 'polypeptide(L)'
;MGQVTTTPSSGDDDIRTAMRRDLVVALKARDTSTVTTLRTAIAALDNAEAVDTSAMPATAQDGPVAGATAGLGSSEVARRVLTAADRQSVVDALIAEYLDEAGRYESMNQHESAEVLRRQAGVLHKYSNGSH
;
A
#
# COMPACT_ATOMS: atom_id res chain seq x y z
N MET A 1 28.82 -12.48 -26.51
CA MET A 1 27.49 -12.31 -27.15
C MET A 1 26.47 -12.68 -26.09
N GLY A 2 26.00 -11.67 -25.35
CA GLY A 2 25.25 -11.84 -24.11
C GLY A 2 23.79 -12.16 -24.40
N GLN A 3 23.35 -13.35 -23.99
CA GLN A 3 21.94 -13.67 -23.89
C GLN A 3 21.45 -13.15 -22.53
N VAL A 4 20.86 -11.95 -22.52
CA VAL A 4 19.96 -11.54 -21.44
C VAL A 4 18.63 -12.20 -21.73
N THR A 5 18.48 -13.45 -21.29
CA THR A 5 17.17 -14.08 -21.14
C THR A 5 16.49 -13.45 -19.94
N THR A 6 15.82 -12.31 -20.16
CA THR A 6 14.76 -11.86 -19.26
C THR A 6 13.59 -12.81 -19.47
N THR A 7 13.59 -13.91 -18.72
CA THR A 7 12.42 -14.76 -18.55
C THR A 7 11.27 -13.86 -18.07
N PRO A 8 10.10 -13.84 -18.74
CA PRO A 8 8.93 -13.21 -18.15
C PRO A 8 8.57 -14.06 -16.92
N SER A 9 8.74 -13.53 -15.73
CA SER A 9 8.17 -14.12 -14.51
C SER A 9 6.65 -14.05 -14.62
N SER A 10 6.04 -14.99 -15.34
CA SER A 10 4.60 -15.23 -15.39
C SER A 10 4.11 -16.05 -14.18
N GLY A 11 4.69 -15.81 -12.99
CA GLY A 11 4.49 -16.67 -11.82
C GLY A 11 3.54 -16.15 -10.74
N ASP A 12 3.30 -14.84 -10.66
CA ASP A 12 2.56 -14.23 -9.55
C ASP A 12 1.92 -12.94 -10.08
N ASP A 13 0.58 -12.88 -10.08
CA ASP A 13 -0.13 -11.68 -10.54
C ASP A 13 0.17 -10.55 -9.56
N ASP A 14 0.98 -9.58 -9.98
CA ASP A 14 1.32 -8.40 -9.19
C ASP A 14 0.07 -7.88 -8.47
N ILE A 15 0.11 -7.76 -7.15
CA ILE A 15 -1.03 -7.32 -6.31
C ILE A 15 -1.75 -6.08 -6.87
N ARG A 16 -1.02 -5.16 -7.52
CA ARG A 16 -1.56 -3.98 -8.20
C ARG A 16 -2.40 -4.36 -9.42
N THR A 17 -1.95 -5.34 -10.20
CA THR A 17 -2.68 -5.91 -11.35
C THR A 17 -3.95 -6.60 -10.90
N ALA A 18 -3.88 -7.41 -9.83
CA ALA A 18 -5.05 -8.05 -9.24
C ALA A 18 -6.09 -7.00 -8.79
N MET A 19 -5.67 -6.00 -8.00
CA MET A 19 -6.54 -4.90 -7.57
C MET A 19 -7.17 -4.14 -8.75
N ARG A 20 -6.42 -3.91 -9.83
CA ARG A 20 -6.94 -3.25 -11.05
C ARG A 20 -7.99 -4.10 -11.76
N ARG A 21 -7.82 -5.43 -11.80
CA ARG A 21 -8.82 -6.34 -12.37
C ARG A 21 -10.10 -6.34 -11.52
N ASP A 22 -9.98 -6.48 -10.21
CA ASP A 22 -11.12 -6.43 -9.30
C ASP A 22 -11.82 -5.07 -9.31
N LEU A 23 -11.09 -3.97 -9.51
CA LEU A 23 -11.69 -2.64 -9.69
C LEU A 23 -12.65 -2.62 -10.89
N VAL A 24 -12.28 -3.25 -12.01
CA VAL A 24 -13.16 -3.34 -13.19
C VAL A 24 -14.41 -4.17 -12.88
N VAL A 25 -14.27 -5.24 -12.10
CA VAL A 25 -15.41 -6.06 -11.66
C VAL A 25 -16.33 -5.27 -10.73
N ALA A 26 -15.78 -4.56 -9.75
CA ALA A 26 -16.53 -3.74 -8.80
C ALA A 26 -17.28 -2.59 -9.50
N LEU A 27 -16.65 -1.95 -10.50
CA LEU A 27 -17.31 -0.93 -11.33
C LEU A 27 -18.52 -1.50 -12.09
N LYS A 28 -18.42 -2.71 -12.65
CA LYS A 28 -19.53 -3.38 -13.33
C LYS A 28 -20.65 -3.76 -12.36
N ALA A 29 -20.30 -4.19 -11.15
CA ALA A 29 -21.25 -4.50 -10.08
C ALA A 29 -21.86 -3.25 -9.41
N ARG A 30 -21.35 -2.04 -9.74
CA ARG A 30 -21.70 -0.76 -9.09
C ARG A 30 -21.42 -0.75 -7.58
N ASP A 31 -20.42 -1.50 -7.15
CA ASP A 31 -20.00 -1.56 -5.75
C ASP A 31 -19.09 -0.36 -5.42
N THR A 32 -19.70 0.77 -5.07
CA THR A 32 -19.00 2.04 -4.85
C THR A 32 -18.02 1.99 -3.67
N SER A 33 -18.32 1.18 -2.66
CA SER A 33 -17.45 0.97 -1.51
C SER A 33 -16.16 0.28 -1.93
N THR A 34 -16.26 -0.87 -2.61
CA THR A 34 -15.10 -1.63 -3.09
C THR A 34 -14.30 -0.82 -4.11
N VAL A 35 -14.96 -0.08 -5.00
CA VAL A 35 -14.29 0.81 -5.96
C VAL A 35 -13.44 1.86 -5.26
N THR A 36 -13.98 2.51 -4.22
CA THR A 36 -13.26 3.54 -3.47
C THR A 36 -12.04 2.93 -2.76
N THR A 37 -12.22 1.82 -2.05
CA THR A 37 -11.13 1.12 -1.34
C THR A 37 -10.01 0.69 -2.28
N LEU A 38 -10.34 0.07 -3.42
CA LEU A 38 -9.34 -0.40 -4.37
C LEU A 38 -8.59 0.77 -5.03
N ARG A 39 -9.27 1.87 -5.36
CA ARG A 39 -8.59 3.07 -5.89
C ARG A 39 -7.62 3.68 -4.89
N THR A 40 -8.02 3.78 -3.62
CA THR A 40 -7.15 4.27 -2.55
C THR A 40 -5.92 3.38 -2.39
N ALA A 41 -6.10 2.06 -2.35
CA ALA A 41 -4.97 1.13 -2.23
C ALA A 41 -4.00 1.20 -3.43
N ILE A 42 -4.52 1.27 -4.65
CA ILE A 42 -3.70 1.43 -5.86
C ILE A 42 -2.90 2.75 -5.80
N ALA A 43 -3.53 3.84 -5.36
CA ALA A 43 -2.86 5.14 -5.23
C ALA A 43 -1.78 5.12 -4.13
N ALA A 44 -2.01 4.43 -3.02
CA ALA A 44 -1.00 4.27 -1.96
C ALA A 44 0.22 3.47 -2.47
N LEU A 45 0.00 2.41 -3.24
CA LEU A 45 1.08 1.63 -3.87
C LEU A 45 1.86 2.44 -4.91
N ASP A 46 1.20 3.34 -5.64
CA ASP A 46 1.84 4.25 -6.60
C ASP A 46 2.67 5.32 -5.88
N ASN A 47 2.11 5.91 -4.81
CA ASN A 47 2.81 6.88 -3.97
C ASN A 47 4.03 6.29 -3.27
N ALA A 48 3.95 5.05 -2.76
CA ALA A 48 5.10 4.37 -2.17
C ALA A 48 6.23 4.24 -3.20
N GLU A 49 5.92 3.78 -4.43
CA GLU A 49 6.90 3.68 -5.52
C GLU A 49 7.50 5.05 -5.90
N ALA A 50 6.68 6.11 -5.85
CA ALA A 50 7.15 7.47 -6.10
C ALA A 50 8.06 8.01 -4.98
N VAL A 51 7.74 7.78 -3.70
CA VAL A 51 8.56 8.24 -2.56
C VAL A 51 9.92 7.51 -2.53
N ASP A 52 9.93 6.19 -2.74
CA ASP A 52 11.18 5.40 -2.80
C ASP A 52 12.08 5.83 -3.97
N THR A 53 11.50 6.24 -5.10
CA THR A 53 12.26 6.77 -6.25
C THR A 53 12.72 8.21 -6.05
N SER A 54 11.96 9.01 -5.29
CA SER A 54 12.29 10.40 -4.98
C SER A 54 13.24 10.57 -3.79
N ALA A 55 13.51 9.53 -3.00
CA ALA A 55 14.48 9.51 -1.90
C ALA A 55 15.96 9.60 -2.36
N MET A 56 16.22 10.19 -3.54
CA MET A 56 17.52 10.77 -3.84
C MET A 56 17.70 12.02 -2.96
N PRO A 57 18.86 12.26 -2.34
CA PRO A 57 19.03 13.41 -1.47
C PRO A 57 18.87 14.68 -2.32
N ALA A 58 17.74 15.35 -2.17
CA ALA A 58 17.61 16.75 -2.48
C ALA A 58 18.50 17.50 -1.49
N THR A 59 19.77 17.64 -1.85
CA THR A 59 20.65 18.59 -1.19
C THR A 59 20.04 19.98 -1.32
N ALA A 60 20.05 20.73 -0.20
CA ALA A 60 19.85 22.18 -0.06
C ALA A 60 18.39 22.59 0.33
N GLN A 61 18.07 23.33 1.42
CA GLN A 61 18.81 24.20 2.35
C GLN A 61 18.05 24.42 3.69
N ASP A 62 18.84 24.62 4.76
CA ASP A 62 18.67 25.45 5.97
C ASP A 62 17.51 25.28 6.98
N GLY A 63 17.87 24.85 8.20
CA GLY A 63 17.09 25.04 9.43
C GLY A 63 17.42 24.02 10.53
N PRO A 64 17.91 24.40 11.73
CA PRO A 64 18.28 23.44 12.77
C PRO A 64 17.05 23.09 13.61
N VAL A 65 16.43 21.94 13.33
CA VAL A 65 15.51 21.30 14.30
C VAL A 65 16.19 20.05 14.83
N ALA A 66 16.85 20.23 15.98
CA ALA A 66 17.27 19.14 16.84
C ALA A 66 16.01 18.47 17.41
N GLY A 67 15.76 17.25 16.96
CA GLY A 67 14.62 16.42 17.39
C GLY A 67 14.77 14.98 16.92
N ALA A 68 15.93 14.39 17.16
CA ALA A 68 16.17 12.98 16.90
C ALA A 68 15.31 12.12 17.84
N THR A 69 14.25 11.54 17.30
CA THR A 69 13.81 10.22 17.73
C THR A 69 14.33 9.23 16.71
N ALA A 70 15.23 8.37 17.18
CA ALA A 70 15.89 7.35 16.40
C ALA A 70 14.87 6.30 15.94
N GLY A 71 14.43 6.42 14.69
CA GLY A 71 13.93 5.33 13.86
C GLY A 71 14.96 5.01 12.79
N LEU A 72 16.18 4.64 13.21
CA LEU A 72 17.25 4.23 12.30
C LEU A 72 16.99 2.79 11.86
N GLY A 73 16.53 2.66 10.63
CA GLY A 73 16.43 1.37 9.96
C GLY A 73 15.89 1.45 8.53
N SER A 74 16.46 2.32 7.67
CA SER A 74 16.49 2.15 6.19
C SER A 74 17.13 3.35 5.49
N SER A 75 18.22 3.87 6.03
CA SER A 75 19.22 4.54 5.18
C SER A 75 19.93 3.42 4.43
N GLU A 76 20.02 3.53 3.09
CA GLU A 76 20.60 2.55 2.14
C GLU A 76 19.63 1.57 1.49
N VAL A 77 18.76 2.07 0.60
CA VAL A 77 18.19 1.23 -0.46
C VAL A 77 18.27 1.97 -1.79
N ALA A 78 19.31 1.66 -2.56
CA ALA A 78 19.46 2.10 -3.95
C ALA A 78 18.22 1.72 -4.77
N ARG A 79 17.45 2.69 -5.27
CA ARG A 79 16.42 2.58 -6.34
C ARG A 79 15.81 1.17 -6.48
N ARG A 80 15.34 0.57 -5.38
CA ARG A 80 14.78 -0.77 -5.43
C ARG A 80 13.35 -0.54 -5.83
N VAL A 81 13.03 -0.93 -7.07
CA VAL A 81 11.65 -1.20 -7.47
C VAL A 81 10.97 -1.88 -6.28
N LEU A 82 9.86 -1.33 -5.80
CA LEU A 82 9.14 -1.86 -4.64
C LEU A 82 9.03 -3.37 -4.81
N THR A 83 9.68 -4.12 -3.91
CA THR A 83 9.63 -5.56 -4.00
C THR A 83 8.20 -6.03 -3.74
N ALA A 84 7.89 -7.28 -4.08
CA ALA A 84 6.58 -7.85 -3.74
C ALA A 84 6.31 -7.75 -2.23
N ALA A 85 7.34 -7.90 -1.39
CA ALA A 85 7.25 -7.77 0.06
C ALA A 85 6.96 -6.32 0.51
N ASP A 86 7.56 -5.31 -0.14
CA ASP A 86 7.26 -3.90 0.17
C ASP A 86 5.81 -3.56 -0.17
N ARG A 87 5.32 -4.02 -1.33
CA ARG A 87 3.92 -3.84 -1.72
C ARG A 87 2.96 -4.53 -0.76
N GLN A 88 3.35 -5.71 -0.27
CA GLN A 88 2.63 -6.43 0.77
C GLN A 88 2.56 -5.62 2.06
N SER A 89 3.70 -5.07 2.50
CA SER A 89 3.78 -4.24 3.71
C SER A 89 2.91 -2.98 3.61
N VAL A 90 2.79 -2.36 2.42
CA VAL A 90 1.89 -1.22 2.21
C VAL A 90 0.43 -1.62 2.38
N VAL A 91 0.03 -2.79 1.87
CA VAL A 91 -1.34 -3.28 2.01
C VAL A 91 -1.65 -3.66 3.46
N ASP A 92 -0.73 -4.33 4.15
CA ASP A 92 -0.86 -4.64 5.58
C ASP A 92 -0.97 -3.36 6.43
N ALA A 93 -0.18 -2.34 6.12
CA ALA A 93 -0.27 -1.04 6.79
C ALA A 93 -1.65 -0.41 6.61
N LEU A 94 -2.20 -0.39 5.39
CA LEU A 94 -3.54 0.13 5.13
C LEU A 94 -4.63 -0.65 5.87
N ILE A 95 -4.51 -1.97 5.95
CA ILE A 95 -5.45 -2.81 6.73
C ILE A 95 -5.39 -2.42 8.21
N ALA A 96 -4.19 -2.30 8.77
CA ALA A 96 -4.00 -1.90 10.15
C ALA A 96 -4.59 -0.50 10.43
N GLU A 97 -4.35 0.47 9.54
CA GLU A 97 -4.93 1.82 9.65
C GLU A 97 -6.46 1.81 9.66
N TYR A 98 -7.09 1.06 8.74
CA TYR A 98 -8.56 0.95 8.73
C TYR A 98 -9.12 0.33 10.00
N LEU A 99 -8.46 -0.68 10.57
CA LEU A 99 -8.91 -1.34 11.79
C LEU A 99 -8.72 -0.47 13.04
N ASP A 100 -7.59 0.24 13.11
CA ASP A 100 -7.29 1.20 14.17
C ASP A 100 -8.29 2.36 14.16
N GLU A 101 -8.56 2.94 12.98
CA GLU A 101 -9.55 3.99 12.83
C GLU A 101 -10.98 3.49 13.14
N ALA A 102 -11.32 2.26 12.75
CA ALA A 102 -12.58 1.66 13.17
C ALA A 102 -12.70 1.58 14.69
N GLY A 103 -11.61 1.22 15.40
CA GLY A 103 -11.56 1.24 16.86
C GLY A 103 -11.79 2.63 17.45
N ARG A 104 -11.24 3.69 16.82
CA ARG A 104 -11.50 5.08 17.21
C ARG A 104 -12.98 5.44 17.06
N TYR A 105 -13.60 5.12 15.92
CA TYR A 105 -15.01 5.40 15.69
C TYR A 105 -15.94 4.63 16.65
N GLU A 106 -15.64 3.37 16.97
CA GLU A 106 -16.37 2.63 18.01
C GLU A 106 -16.33 3.35 19.35
N SER A 107 -15.16 3.86 19.77
CA SER A 107 -15.01 4.58 21.04
C SER A 107 -15.87 5.85 21.10
N MET A 108 -16.21 6.40 19.94
CA MET A 108 -17.08 7.57 19.77
C MET A 108 -18.55 7.22 19.54
N ASN A 109 -18.96 5.95 19.75
CA ASN A 109 -20.31 5.43 19.44
C ASN A 109 -20.72 5.56 17.96
N GLN A 110 -19.75 5.67 17.04
CA GLN A 110 -19.99 5.75 15.59
C GLN A 110 -19.84 4.36 14.95
N HIS A 111 -20.68 3.41 15.37
CA HIS A 111 -20.61 2.02 14.95
C HIS A 111 -20.75 1.83 13.43
N GLU A 112 -21.62 2.59 12.78
CA GLU A 112 -21.81 2.49 11.31
C GLU A 112 -20.52 2.85 10.55
N SER A 113 -19.85 3.93 10.94
CA SER A 113 -18.57 4.36 10.36
C SER A 113 -17.47 3.30 10.59
N ALA A 114 -17.43 2.74 11.80
CA ALA A 114 -16.48 1.69 12.14
C ALA A 114 -16.73 0.40 11.35
N GLU A 115 -17.98 0.01 11.13
CA GLU A 115 -18.34 -1.12 10.27
C GLU A 115 -17.94 -0.90 8.81
N VAL A 116 -18.12 0.31 8.29
CA VAL A 116 -17.65 0.67 6.94
C VAL A 116 -16.15 0.43 6.83
N LEU A 117 -15.35 0.96 7.76
CA LEU A 117 -13.89 0.81 7.75
C LEU A 117 -13.45 -0.66 7.87
N ARG A 118 -14.13 -1.45 8.71
CA ARG A 118 -13.88 -2.90 8.79
C ARG A 118 -14.19 -3.62 7.49
N ARG A 119 -15.26 -3.25 6.78
CA ARG A 119 -15.56 -3.80 5.45
C ARG A 119 -14.47 -3.44 4.44
N GLN A 120 -13.95 -2.21 4.48
CA GLN A 120 -12.85 -1.78 3.62
C GLN A 120 -11.57 -2.58 3.89
N ALA A 121 -11.22 -2.78 5.18
CA ALA A 121 -10.12 -3.66 5.58
C ALA A 121 -10.32 -5.11 5.06
N GLY A 122 -11.53 -5.64 5.16
CA GLY A 122 -11.88 -6.97 4.66
C GLY A 122 -11.74 -7.13 3.14
N VAL A 123 -11.98 -6.06 2.36
CA VAL A 123 -11.69 -6.05 0.92
C VAL A 123 -10.18 -6.18 0.68
N LEU A 124 -9.35 -5.44 1.44
CA LEU A 124 -7.91 -5.44 1.28
C LEU A 124 -7.23 -6.73 1.77
N HIS A 125 -7.80 -7.41 2.77
CA HIS A 125 -7.28 -8.66 3.29
C HIS A 125 -7.19 -9.79 2.23
N LYS A 126 -7.98 -9.72 1.16
CA LYS A 126 -7.87 -10.66 0.03
C LYS A 126 -6.52 -10.59 -0.66
N TYR A 127 -5.87 -9.42 -0.57
CA TYR A 127 -4.60 -9.14 -1.21
C TYR A 127 -3.43 -9.22 -0.22
N SER A 128 -3.69 -9.40 1.08
CA SER A 128 -2.62 -9.48 2.07
C SER A 128 -1.96 -10.85 2.22
N ASN A 129 -2.42 -11.84 1.44
CA ASN A 129 -2.06 -13.23 1.65
C ASN A 129 -0.80 -13.63 0.85
N GLY A 130 0.33 -13.04 1.21
CA GLY A 130 1.68 -13.54 0.92
C GLY A 130 2.27 -14.34 2.10
N SER A 131 1.45 -15.00 2.93
CA SER A 131 1.94 -15.90 3.98
C SER A 131 2.34 -17.25 3.39
N HIS A 132 3.56 -17.33 2.85
CA HIS A 132 4.45 -18.48 3.05
C HIS A 132 5.91 -18.09 2.83
#